data_AF-A0A9E9L3I6-F1
#
_entry.id   AF-A0A9E9L3I6-F1
#
_cell.length_a   1.000
_cell.length_b   1.000
_cell.length_c   1.000
_cell.angle_alpha   90.00
_cell.angle_beta   90.00
_cell.angle_gamma   90.00
#
_symmetry.space_group_name_H-M   'P 1'
#
loop_
_entity.id
_entity.type
_entity.pdbx_description
1 polymer ?
#
loop_
_entity_poly.entity_id
_entity_poly.type
_entity_poly.pdbx_seq_one_letter_code
_entity_poly.pdbx_strand_id
1 'polypeptide(L)'
;MFKVIFIFLFFIGAIAQLHAAVVETNTSSQSTLSTPQNLSLNSFGQWVIGWGTGAEGARQRLDNIQREDVIIIKQKGATLDMIVAWQQYYEQEALNNPNNPTARYRARLMKKIAELW
;
A
#
# COMPACT_ATOMS: atom_id res chain seq x y z
N MET A 1 55.32 -21.05 48.37
CA MET A 1 53.98 -20.42 48.43
C MET A 1 53.72 -19.76 47.07
N PHE A 2 52.97 -20.44 46.21
CA PHE A 2 52.76 -20.07 44.80
C PHE A 2 51.73 -18.93 44.70
N LYS A 3 52.12 -17.77 44.15
CA LYS A 3 51.19 -16.72 43.71
C LYS A 3 50.85 -17.00 42.26
N VAL A 4 49.75 -17.71 42.03
CA VAL A 4 49.25 -18.03 40.69
C VAL A 4 48.43 -16.84 40.19
N ILE A 5 48.90 -16.25 39.10
CA ILE A 5 48.19 -15.31 38.25
C ILE A 5 46.95 -16.01 37.68
N PHE A 6 45.78 -15.39 37.84
CA PHE A 6 44.59 -15.72 37.05
C PHE A 6 44.26 -14.54 36.14
N ILE A 7 44.76 -14.65 34.92
CA ILE A 7 44.30 -13.92 33.75
C ILE A 7 42.87 -14.39 33.46
N PHE A 8 41.87 -13.55 33.75
CA PHE A 8 40.52 -13.77 33.26
C PHE A 8 40.45 -13.25 31.82
N LEU A 9 40.66 -14.17 30.87
CA LEU A 9 40.24 -14.01 29.49
C LEU A 9 38.70 -14.01 29.46
N PHE A 10 38.11 -12.82 29.50
CA PHE A 10 36.69 -12.63 29.17
C PHE A 10 36.52 -12.74 27.65
N PHE A 11 36.31 -13.96 27.16
CA PHE A 11 35.61 -14.18 25.90
C PHE A 11 34.11 -14.23 26.18
N ILE A 12 33.45 -13.08 26.01
CA ILE A 12 32.02 -12.97 25.76
C ILE A 12 31.97 -12.28 24.39
N GLY A 13 31.75 -13.01 23.30
CA GLY A 13 30.45 -13.60 23.02
C GLY A 13 29.57 -12.49 22.46
N ALA A 14 29.62 -12.31 21.14
CA ALA A 14 28.98 -11.22 20.42
C ALA A 14 27.50 -11.08 20.77
N ILE A 15 27.08 -9.84 21.03
CA ILE A 15 25.72 -9.42 20.65
C ILE A 15 25.86 -8.04 20.02
N ALA A 16 25.87 -8.03 18.69
CA ALA A 16 25.66 -6.82 17.92
C ALA A 16 24.36 -6.18 18.42
N GLN A 17 24.47 -4.98 18.99
CA GLN A 17 23.33 -4.11 19.20
C GLN A 17 22.84 -3.65 17.83
N LEU A 18 22.08 -4.50 17.13
CA LEU A 18 21.21 -4.02 16.07
C LEU A 18 20.18 -3.14 16.76
N HIS A 19 20.44 -1.83 16.69
CA HIS A 19 19.38 -0.85 16.74
C HIS A 19 18.34 -1.28 15.73
N ALA A 20 17.21 -1.81 16.22
CA ALA A 20 15.97 -1.79 15.48
C ALA A 20 15.60 -0.32 15.34
N ALA A 21 16.23 0.35 14.38
CA ALA A 21 15.62 1.50 13.74
C ALA A 21 14.26 0.97 13.30
N VAL A 22 13.21 1.42 14.00
CA VAL A 22 11.90 1.56 13.40
C VAL A 22 12.16 2.46 12.20
N VAL A 23 12.47 1.83 11.09
CA VAL A 23 12.45 2.46 9.79
C VAL A 23 10.98 2.70 9.58
N GLU A 24 10.50 3.85 10.04
CA GLU A 24 9.41 4.54 9.38
C GLU A 24 9.91 4.79 7.96
N THR A 25 9.77 3.79 7.10
CA THR A 25 9.91 3.95 5.66
C THR A 25 8.76 4.86 5.24
N ASN A 26 8.94 6.16 5.47
CA ASN A 26 8.44 7.23 4.61
C ASN A 26 9.20 7.22 3.28
N THR A 27 9.56 6.04 2.81
CA THR A 27 10.03 5.83 1.46
C THR A 27 8.78 5.97 0.63
N SER A 28 8.73 7.04 -0.18
CA SER A 28 7.85 7.16 -1.33
C SER A 28 8.17 6.00 -2.26
N SER A 29 7.69 4.83 -1.87
CA SER A 29 7.82 3.61 -2.62
C SER A 29 6.84 3.81 -3.76
N GLN A 30 7.39 4.08 -4.93
CA GLN A 30 6.82 3.65 -6.19
C GLN A 30 6.77 2.11 -6.15
N SER A 31 5.96 1.60 -5.21
CA SER A 31 5.68 0.21 -4.99
C SER A 31 4.99 -0.23 -6.25
N THR A 32 5.55 -1.23 -6.91
CA THR A 32 4.87 -2.05 -7.90
C THR A 32 3.68 -2.72 -7.21
N LEU A 33 2.66 -1.94 -6.89
CA LEU A 33 1.43 -2.39 -6.26
C LEU A 33 0.85 -3.45 -7.16
N SER A 34 0.61 -4.61 -6.59
CA SER A 34 0.09 -5.72 -7.36
C SER A 34 -1.28 -5.34 -7.92
N THR A 35 -1.45 -5.54 -9.21
CA THR A 35 -2.73 -5.48 -9.90
C THR A 35 -3.22 -6.90 -10.14
N PRO A 36 -4.54 -7.13 -10.16
CA PRO A 36 -5.08 -8.44 -10.45
C PRO A 36 -4.60 -8.85 -11.84
N GLN A 37 -4.17 -10.11 -11.96
CA GLN A 37 -3.68 -10.68 -13.22
C GLN A 37 -2.48 -9.95 -13.85
N ASN A 38 -1.68 -9.21 -13.07
CA ASN A 38 -0.54 -8.42 -13.57
C ASN A 38 -0.95 -7.36 -14.62
N LEU A 39 -2.21 -6.92 -14.58
CA LEU A 39 -2.73 -5.90 -15.50
C LEU A 39 -2.01 -4.56 -15.28
N SER A 40 -1.84 -3.76 -16.33
CA SER A 40 -1.38 -2.38 -16.13
C SER A 40 -2.38 -1.62 -15.24
N LEU A 41 -1.90 -0.68 -14.42
CA LEU A 41 -2.75 0.15 -13.54
C LEU A 41 -3.92 0.81 -14.28
N ASN A 42 -3.67 1.28 -15.50
CA ASN A 42 -4.73 1.84 -16.34
C ASN A 42 -5.82 0.80 -16.61
N SER A 43 -5.42 -0.42 -16.99
CA SER A 43 -6.35 -1.53 -17.23
C SER A 43 -7.06 -1.97 -15.96
N PHE A 44 -6.36 -2.10 -14.83
CA PHE A 44 -6.99 -2.38 -13.55
C PHE A 44 -8.06 -1.34 -13.21
N GLY A 45 -7.69 -0.07 -13.30
CA GLY A 45 -8.58 1.03 -13.02
C GLY A 45 -9.79 1.12 -13.93
N GLN A 46 -9.61 0.91 -15.23
CA GLN A 46 -10.68 1.01 -16.22
C GLN A 46 -11.55 -0.26 -16.28
N TRP A 47 -10.95 -1.45 -16.22
CA TRP A 47 -11.65 -2.72 -16.42
C TRP A 47 -12.11 -3.40 -15.14
N VAL A 48 -11.36 -3.23 -14.04
CA VAL A 48 -11.71 -3.84 -12.75
C VAL A 48 -12.56 -2.88 -11.94
N ILE A 49 -12.09 -1.66 -11.75
CA ILE A 49 -12.76 -0.68 -10.90
C ILE A 49 -13.80 0.15 -11.68
N GLY A 50 -13.53 0.45 -12.94
CA GLY A 50 -14.42 1.25 -13.79
C GLY A 50 -14.33 2.75 -13.53
N TRP A 51 -13.21 3.26 -13.02
CA TRP A 51 -13.05 4.68 -12.71
C TRP A 51 -12.61 5.54 -13.92
N GLY A 52 -12.57 4.96 -15.12
CA GLY A 52 -12.15 5.65 -16.35
C GLY A 52 -10.66 6.06 -16.38
N THR A 53 -10.31 7.01 -17.25
CA THR A 53 -8.92 7.51 -17.40
C THR A 53 -8.58 8.66 -16.44
N GLY A 54 -9.58 9.40 -15.95
CA GLY A 54 -9.36 10.66 -15.22
C GLY A 54 -10.24 10.85 -13.99
N ALA A 55 -10.15 12.04 -13.39
CA ALA A 55 -10.89 12.43 -12.19
C ALA A 55 -12.41 12.31 -12.34
N GLU A 56 -12.94 12.64 -13.52
CA GLU A 56 -14.40 12.64 -13.78
C GLU A 56 -14.98 11.24 -13.74
N GLY A 57 -14.32 10.27 -14.38
CA GLY A 57 -14.73 8.86 -14.32
C GLY A 57 -14.67 8.31 -12.90
N ALA A 58 -13.62 8.65 -12.14
CA ALA A 58 -13.48 8.21 -10.76
C ALA A 58 -14.56 8.82 -9.85
N ARG A 59 -14.91 10.09 -10.08
CA ARG A 59 -15.98 10.78 -9.36
C ARG A 59 -17.35 10.19 -9.67
N GLN A 60 -17.67 9.98 -10.95
CA GLN A 60 -18.95 9.35 -11.33
C GLN A 60 -19.04 7.94 -10.74
N ARG A 61 -17.94 7.18 -10.79
CA ARG A 61 -17.91 5.86 -10.21
C ARG A 61 -18.07 5.90 -8.69
N LEU A 62 -17.48 6.86 -8.00
CA LEU A 62 -17.60 7.03 -6.54
C LEU A 62 -19.04 7.29 -6.10
N ASP A 63 -19.78 8.06 -6.89
CA ASP A 63 -21.18 8.38 -6.60
C ASP A 63 -22.08 7.15 -6.80
N ASN A 64 -21.82 6.38 -7.86
CA ASN A 64 -22.65 5.26 -8.30
C ASN A 64 -22.18 3.87 -7.81
N ILE A 65 -21.06 3.77 -7.09
CA ILE A 65 -20.53 2.47 -6.68
C ILE A 65 -21.43 1.81 -5.63
N GLN A 66 -21.83 0.58 -5.91
CA GLN A 66 -22.68 -0.23 -5.05
C GLN A 66 -21.98 -1.53 -4.66
N ARG A 67 -22.57 -2.28 -3.73
CA ARG A 67 -22.04 -3.57 -3.30
C ARG A 67 -21.96 -4.57 -4.46
N GLU A 68 -22.86 -4.48 -5.44
CA GLU A 68 -22.83 -5.28 -6.67
C GLU A 68 -21.53 -5.09 -7.46
N ASP A 69 -21.05 -3.84 -7.58
CA ASP A 69 -19.79 -3.56 -8.24
C ASP A 69 -18.61 -4.18 -7.49
N VAL A 70 -18.65 -4.20 -6.16
CA VAL A 70 -17.60 -4.82 -5.33
C VAL A 70 -17.55 -6.34 -5.55
N ILE A 71 -18.70 -6.99 -5.75
CA ILE A 71 -18.77 -8.41 -6.12
C ILE A 71 -18.10 -8.63 -7.49
N ILE A 72 -18.33 -7.74 -8.47
CA ILE A 72 -17.67 -7.83 -9.78
C ILE A 72 -16.15 -7.60 -9.65
N ILE A 73 -15.73 -6.63 -8.83
CA ILE A 73 -14.30 -6.37 -8.54
C ILE A 73 -13.63 -7.61 -7.94
N LYS A 74 -14.29 -8.29 -6.99
CA LYS A 74 -13.86 -9.57 -6.43
C LYS A 74 -13.74 -10.66 -7.51
N GLN A 75 -14.77 -10.81 -8.36
CA GLN A 75 -14.77 -11.81 -9.44
C GLN A 75 -13.66 -11.57 -10.47
N LYS A 76 -13.28 -10.32 -10.70
CA LYS A 76 -12.16 -9.93 -11.56
C LYS A 76 -10.79 -10.18 -10.93
N GLY A 77 -10.75 -10.73 -9.71
CA GLY A 77 -9.53 -11.14 -9.02
C GLY A 77 -8.88 -10.07 -8.15
N ALA A 78 -9.56 -8.94 -7.91
CA ALA A 78 -9.09 -7.99 -6.91
C ALA A 78 -9.34 -8.53 -5.50
N THR A 79 -8.44 -8.22 -4.57
CA THR A 79 -8.56 -8.57 -3.16
C THR A 79 -8.62 -7.32 -2.29
N LEU A 80 -9.14 -7.44 -1.06
CA LEU A 80 -9.23 -6.30 -0.13
C LEU A 80 -7.86 -5.67 0.11
N ASP A 81 -6.84 -6.51 0.29
CA ASP A 81 -5.45 -6.08 0.48
C ASP A 81 -4.97 -5.18 -0.67
N MET A 82 -5.27 -5.56 -1.92
CA MET A 82 -4.93 -4.74 -3.09
C MET A 82 -5.69 -3.41 -3.08
N ILE A 83 -6.98 -3.41 -2.77
CA ILE A 83 -7.79 -2.19 -2.70
C ILE A 83 -7.23 -1.23 -1.64
N VAL A 84 -6.89 -1.75 -0.46
CA VAL A 84 -6.30 -0.96 0.64
C VAL A 84 -4.92 -0.42 0.24
N ALA A 85 -4.07 -1.25 -0.37
CA ALA A 85 -2.75 -0.81 -0.82
C ALA A 85 -2.85 0.28 -1.90
N TRP A 86 -3.78 0.15 -2.85
CA TRP A 86 -4.07 1.19 -3.84
C TRP A 86 -4.68 2.45 -3.22
N GLN A 87 -5.55 2.32 -2.22
CA GLN A 87 -6.09 3.46 -1.48
C GLN A 87 -4.94 4.29 -0.87
N GLN A 88 -4.04 3.64 -0.13
CA GLN A 88 -2.93 4.31 0.54
C GLN A 88 -2.00 5.01 -0.46
N TYR A 89 -1.71 4.37 -1.59
CA TYR A 89 -0.90 4.97 -2.64
C TYR A 89 -1.51 6.25 -3.21
N TYR A 90 -2.80 6.21 -3.57
CA TYR A 90 -3.46 7.40 -4.12
C TYR A 90 -3.67 8.49 -3.05
N GLU A 91 -3.80 8.10 -1.79
CA GLU A 91 -3.86 9.05 -0.67
C GLU A 91 -2.52 9.79 -0.53
N GLN A 92 -1.40 9.06 -0.59
CA GLN A 92 -0.07 9.67 -0.65
C GLN A 92 0.13 10.52 -1.91
N GLU A 93 -0.31 10.05 -3.08
CA GLU A 93 -0.23 10.83 -4.32
C GLU A 93 -1.04 12.14 -4.22
N ALA A 94 -2.21 12.10 -3.59
CA ALA A 94 -3.03 13.29 -3.35
C ALA A 94 -2.39 14.27 -2.35
N LEU A 95 -1.64 13.77 -1.36
CA LEU A 95 -0.88 14.61 -0.43
C LEU A 95 0.33 15.26 -1.12
N ASN A 96 1.05 14.51 -1.95
CA ASN A 96 2.22 15.00 -2.69
C ASN A 96 1.83 15.95 -3.82
N ASN A 97 0.69 15.71 -4.48
CA ASN A 97 0.17 16.53 -5.57
C ASN A 97 -1.27 16.99 -5.26
N PRO A 98 -1.45 18.01 -4.40
CA PRO A 98 -2.79 18.51 -4.03
C PRO A 98 -3.56 19.13 -5.21
N ASN A 99 -2.86 19.53 -6.28
CA ASN A 99 -3.46 20.02 -7.53
C ASN A 99 -3.94 18.89 -8.46
N ASN A 100 -3.73 17.61 -8.13
CA ASN A 100 -4.25 16.50 -8.90
C ASN A 100 -5.55 15.94 -8.29
N PRO A 101 -6.73 16.40 -8.74
CA PRO A 101 -8.00 15.91 -8.21
C PRO A 101 -8.21 14.42 -8.49
N THR A 102 -7.56 13.85 -9.50
CA THR A 102 -7.71 12.44 -9.89
C THR A 102 -7.28 11.50 -8.77
N ALA A 103 -6.10 11.72 -8.20
CA ALA A 103 -5.57 10.92 -7.09
C ALA A 103 -6.54 10.91 -5.91
N ARG A 104 -7.08 12.09 -5.56
CA ARG A 104 -8.02 12.25 -4.45
C ARG A 104 -9.33 11.49 -4.65
N TYR A 105 -9.90 11.52 -5.87
CA TYR A 105 -11.11 10.75 -6.17
C TYR A 105 -10.84 9.24 -6.21
N ARG A 106 -9.69 8.81 -6.73
CA ARG A 106 -9.29 7.40 -6.75
C ARG A 106 -9.08 6.83 -5.34
N ALA A 107 -8.43 7.58 -4.45
CA ALA A 107 -8.27 7.20 -3.05
C ALA A 107 -9.62 7.02 -2.35
N ARG A 108 -10.54 7.98 -2.54
CA ARG A 108 -11.91 7.91 -1.99
C ARG A 108 -12.72 6.75 -2.57
N LEU A 109 -12.56 6.47 -3.86
CA LEU A 109 -13.24 5.34 -4.51
C LEU A 109 -12.78 4.02 -3.91
N MET A 110 -11.46 3.84 -3.78
CA MET A 110 -10.88 2.64 -3.16
C MET A 110 -11.33 2.47 -1.72
N LYS A 111 -11.36 3.56 -0.95
CA LYS A 111 -11.90 3.53 0.41
C LYS A 111 -13.34 3.05 0.44
N LYS A 112 -14.21 3.59 -0.42
CA LYS A 112 -15.62 3.18 -0.50
C LYS A 112 -15.79 1.72 -0.93
N ILE A 113 -14.94 1.23 -1.84
CA ILE A 113 -14.91 -0.20 -2.23
C ILE A 113 -14.51 -1.08 -1.05
N ALA A 114 -13.50 -0.69 -0.28
CA ALA A 114 -13.07 -1.41 0.92
C ALA A 114 -14.16 -1.40 2.01
N GLU A 115 -14.89 -0.29 2.18
CA GLU A 115 -16.03 -0.19 3.11
C GLU A 115 -17.21 -1.08 2.69
N LEU A 116 -17.39 -1.30 1.39
CA LEU A 116 -18.45 -2.12 0.82
C LEU A 116 -18.04 -3.59 0.60
N TRP A 117 -16.81 -3.97 0.99
CA TRP A 117 -16.20 -5.27 0.72
C TRP A 117 -16.87 -6.46 1.41
#